data_AF-A0AAV5TA71-F1
#
_entry.id   AF-A0AAV5TA71-F1
#
_cell.length_a   1.000
_cell.length_b   1.000
_cell.length_c   1.000
_cell.angle_alpha   90.00
_cell.angle_beta   90.00
_cell.angle_gamma   90.00
#
_symmetry.space_group_name_H-M   'P 1'
#
loop_
_entity.id
_entity.type
_entity.pdbx_description
1 polymer ?
#
loop_
_entity_poly.entity_id
_entity_poly.type
_entity_poly.pdbx_seq_one_letter_code
_entity_poly.pdbx_strand_id
1 'polypeptide(L)'
;CPVGGVWSEWVVTGECPVTCGACGIAIRRRTCTTLCGACPCVGNYEDMGPCGRALCPFPAPKTGTCCKPFKKSLNHRTGQFFCGRGSIPALEC
;
A
#
# COMPACT_ATOMS: atom_id res chain seq x y z
N CYS A 1 -3.01 -22.76 -6.32
CA CYS A 1 -3.08 -21.42 -5.71
C CYS A 1 -1.78 -21.12 -4.98
N PRO A 2 -1.38 -19.84 -4.86
CA PRO A 2 -0.19 -19.46 -4.11
C PRO A 2 -0.33 -19.82 -2.63
N VAL A 3 0.77 -20.30 -2.04
CA VAL A 3 0.85 -20.58 -0.60
C VAL A 3 0.63 -19.28 0.18
N GLY A 4 -0.31 -19.28 1.12
CA GLY A 4 -0.65 -18.11 1.92
C GLY A 4 -1.69 -17.17 1.31
N GLY A 5 -2.41 -17.63 0.27
CA GLY A 5 -3.53 -16.91 -0.35
C GLY A 5 -3.12 -15.61 -1.02
N VAL A 6 -4.11 -14.86 -1.49
CA VAL A 6 -3.87 -13.53 -2.08
C VAL A 6 -4.55 -12.48 -1.23
N TRP A 7 -3.75 -11.60 -0.65
CA TRP A 7 -4.26 -10.45 0.09
C TRP A 7 -4.72 -9.33 -0.85
N SER A 8 -5.77 -8.62 -0.45
CA SER A 8 -6.16 -7.35 -1.04
C SER A 8 -5.10 -6.30 -0.75
N GLU A 9 -5.23 -5.16 -1.42
CA GLU A 9 -4.49 -3.98 -1.02
C GLU A 9 -4.87 -3.53 0.38
N TRP A 10 -3.92 -2.85 1.04
CA TRP A 10 -4.14 -2.27 2.34
C TRP A 10 -5.02 -1.02 2.21
N VAL A 11 -6.11 -0.99 2.97
CA VAL A 11 -7.03 0.14 3.11
C VAL A 11 -6.78 0.81 4.46
N VAL A 12 -6.53 2.12 4.46
CA VAL A 12 -6.38 2.88 5.70
C VAL A 12 -7.75 3.06 6.33
N THR A 13 -7.88 2.67 7.60
CA THR A 13 -9.14 2.77 8.36
C THR A 13 -9.05 3.72 9.55
N GLY A 14 -7.85 4.03 10.02
CA GLY A 14 -7.63 5.07 11.03
C GLY A 14 -7.44 6.46 10.43
N GLU A 15 -7.50 7.49 11.27
CA GLU A 15 -7.12 8.84 10.86
C GLU A 15 -5.63 8.89 10.47
N CYS A 16 -5.34 9.52 9.33
CA CYS A 16 -3.98 9.72 8.88
C CYS A 16 -3.58 11.19 9.09
N PRO A 17 -2.46 11.47 9.80
CA PRO A 17 -2.04 12.84 10.07
C PRO A 17 -1.51 13.57 8.82
N VAL A 18 -1.33 12.86 7.70
CA VAL A 18 -0.83 13.41 6.44
C VAL A 18 -1.68 12.95 5.27
N THR A 19 -1.73 13.75 4.21
CA THR A 19 -2.47 13.42 2.99
C THR A 19 -1.58 12.92 1.86
N CYS A 20 -0.27 13.15 1.92
CA CYS A 20 0.69 12.77 0.88
C CYS A 20 2.04 12.30 1.46
N GLY A 21 2.86 11.70 0.60
CA GLY A 21 4.26 11.38 0.88
C GLY A 21 4.49 10.09 1.66
N ALA A 22 3.45 9.40 2.12
CA ALA A 22 3.57 8.21 2.98
C ALA A 22 4.38 8.45 4.28
N CYS A 23 4.32 9.68 4.83
CA CYS A 23 5.08 10.06 6.02
C CYS A 23 4.35 9.74 7.33
N GLY A 24 3.02 9.58 7.29
CA GLY A 24 2.19 9.29 8.45
C GLY A 24 1.98 7.79 8.63
N ILE A 25 1.59 7.42 9.83
CA ILE A 25 1.24 6.04 10.19
C ILE A 25 -0.21 6.04 10.67
N ALA A 26 -1.00 5.08 10.19
CA ALA A 26 -2.37 4.85 10.65
C ALA A 26 -2.69 3.35 10.65
N ILE A 27 -3.79 3.01 11.30
CA ILE A 27 -4.36 1.65 11.23
C ILE A 27 -4.84 1.40 9.81
N ARG A 28 -4.48 0.24 9.27
CA ARG A 28 -4.91 -0.21 7.96
C ARG A 28 -5.31 -1.68 8.01
N ARG A 29 -6.26 -2.03 7.15
CA ARG A 29 -6.82 -3.37 7.01
C ARG A 29 -6.65 -3.90 5.60
N ARG A 30 -6.61 -5.22 5.47
CA ARG A 30 -6.64 -5.94 4.20
C ARG A 30 -7.57 -7.14 4.34
N THR A 31 -8.06 -7.63 3.22
CA THR A 31 -8.97 -8.78 3.16
C THR A 31 -8.34 -9.90 2.35
N CYS A 32 -8.68 -11.14 2.68
CA CYS A 32 -8.24 -12.28 1.88
C CYS A 32 -9.11 -12.36 0.62
N THR A 33 -8.49 -12.30 -0.55
CA THR A 33 -9.18 -12.37 -1.83
C THR A 33 -9.28 -13.82 -2.30
N THR A 34 -10.32 -14.12 -3.07
CA THR A 34 -10.54 -15.44 -3.70
C THR A 34 -10.06 -15.49 -5.15
N LEU A 35 -9.35 -14.46 -5.61
CA LEU A 35 -9.00 -14.25 -7.03
C LEU A 35 -8.11 -15.37 -7.62
N CYS A 36 -7.25 -15.98 -6.81
CA CYS A 36 -6.40 -17.12 -7.23
C CYS A 36 -6.84 -18.44 -6.55
N GLY A 37 -8.15 -18.62 -6.37
CA GLY A 37 -8.76 -19.73 -5.62
C GLY A 37 -9.07 -19.37 -4.16
N ALA A 38 -9.84 -20.23 -3.49
CA ALA A 38 -10.29 -20.04 -2.10
C ALA A 38 -9.22 -20.41 -1.06
N CYS A 39 -7.96 -20.07 -1.32
CA CYS A 39 -6.85 -20.47 -0.46
C CYS A 39 -6.72 -19.54 0.75
N PRO A 40 -6.51 -20.08 1.96
CA PRO A 40 -6.50 -19.30 3.18
C PRO A 40 -5.30 -18.36 3.21
N CYS A 41 -5.55 -17.10 3.56
CA CYS A 41 -4.48 -16.15 3.73
C CYS A 41 -3.78 -16.31 5.07
N VAL A 42 -2.44 -16.21 5.08
CA VAL A 42 -1.64 -16.30 6.31
C VAL A 42 -1.16 -14.91 6.73
N GLY A 43 -1.33 -14.59 8.03
CA GLY A 43 -0.92 -13.35 8.66
C GLY A 43 -2.08 -12.43 9.06
N ASN A 44 -1.75 -11.26 9.62
CA ASN A 44 -2.76 -10.36 10.18
C ASN A 44 -3.53 -9.62 9.08
N TYR A 45 -4.84 -9.43 9.31
CA TYR A 45 -5.71 -8.63 8.46
C TYR A 45 -5.67 -7.13 8.82
N GLU A 46 -5.14 -6.78 9.98
CA GLU A 46 -4.98 -5.41 10.47
C GLU A 46 -3.53 -5.19 10.93
N ASP A 47 -2.97 -4.03 10.61
CA ASP A 47 -1.70 -3.56 11.18
C ASP A 47 -1.66 -2.03 11.27
N MET A 48 -0.58 -1.51 11.86
CA MET A 48 -0.25 -0.09 11.83
C MET A 48 0.84 0.15 10.78
N GLY A 49 0.56 1.01 9.79
CA GLY A 49 1.51 1.23 8.70
C GLY A 49 1.30 2.53 7.95
N PRO A 50 2.06 2.75 6.85
CA PRO A 50 2.14 4.06 6.23
C PRO A 50 0.83 4.43 5.53
N CYS A 51 0.38 5.65 5.78
CA CYS A 51 -0.85 6.24 5.27
C CYS A 51 -0.56 7.54 4.50
N GLY A 52 -1.55 8.12 3.81
CA GLY A 52 -1.33 9.30 2.98
C GLY A 52 -0.37 9.02 1.82
N ARG A 53 -0.56 7.90 1.12
CA ARG A 53 0.38 7.41 0.09
C ARG A 53 0.30 8.15 -1.24
N ALA A 54 -0.51 9.21 -1.35
CA ALA A 54 -0.51 10.05 -2.54
C ALA A 54 0.88 10.70 -2.73
N LEU A 55 1.26 10.96 -3.98
CA LEU A 55 2.46 11.74 -4.26
C LEU A 55 2.24 13.18 -3.78
N CYS A 56 3.22 13.75 -3.06
CA CYS A 56 3.13 15.17 -2.70
C CYS A 56 3.31 16.07 -3.96
N PRO A 57 2.44 17.09 -4.18
CA PRO A 57 2.54 17.98 -5.34
C PRO A 57 3.84 18.81 -5.36
N PHE A 58 4.27 19.26 -4.18
CA PHE A 58 5.50 20.01 -4.01
C PHE A 58 6.48 19.18 -3.18
N PRO A 59 7.60 18.73 -3.75
CA PRO A 59 8.61 17.99 -3.01
C PRO A 59 9.25 18.90 -1.96
N ALA A 60 9.22 18.48 -0.70
CA ALA A 60 9.90 19.22 0.35
C ALA A 60 11.43 19.03 0.23
N PRO A 61 12.25 20.03 0.63
CA PRO A 61 13.70 20.04 0.38
C PRO A 61 14.46 18.83 0.92
N LYS A 62 13.91 18.11 1.92
CA LYS A 62 14.54 16.96 2.58
C LYS A 62 13.81 15.63 2.37
N THR A 63 12.53 15.66 2.01
CA THR A 63 11.67 14.46 1.92
C THR A 63 11.19 14.16 0.50
N GLY A 64 11.38 15.06 -0.47
CA GLY A 64 10.97 14.82 -1.85
C GLY A 64 9.46 14.58 -2.00
N THR A 65 9.06 13.86 -3.04
CA THR A 65 7.65 13.49 -3.30
C THR A 65 7.12 12.42 -2.33
N CYS A 66 8.03 11.59 -1.80
CA CYS A 66 7.73 10.48 -0.88
C CYS A 66 8.76 10.45 0.24
N CYS A 67 8.31 10.38 1.49
CA CYS A 67 9.17 10.20 2.65
C CYS A 67 9.99 8.90 2.53
N LYS A 68 11.28 8.98 2.83
CA LYS A 68 12.14 7.80 2.92
C LYS A 68 11.59 6.84 3.99
N PRO A 69 11.60 5.50 3.76
CA PRO A 69 12.22 4.80 2.62
C PRO A 69 11.29 4.63 1.40
N PHE A 70 10.14 5.29 1.36
CA PHE A 70 9.20 5.18 0.25
C PHE A 70 9.67 5.98 -0.96
N LYS A 71 9.34 5.46 -2.14
CA LYS A 71 9.63 6.05 -3.45
C LYS A 71 8.38 6.02 -4.31
N LYS A 72 8.39 6.84 -5.38
CA LYS A 72 7.35 6.77 -6.42
C LYS A 72 7.31 5.34 -6.96
N SER A 73 6.17 4.70 -6.78
CA SER A 73 5.90 3.32 -7.14
C SER A 73 4.64 3.28 -8.00
N LEU A 74 4.53 2.32 -8.91
CA LEU A 74 3.37 2.17 -9.78
C LEU A 74 2.53 0.99 -9.30
N ASN A 75 1.23 1.21 -9.18
CA ASN A 75 0.29 0.11 -9.06
C ASN A 75 -0.08 -0.33 -10.48
N HIS A 76 0.42 -1.48 -10.93
CA HIS A 76 0.15 -1.98 -12.28
C HIS A 76 -1.29 -2.45 -12.47
N ARG A 77 -2.07 -2.63 -11.39
CA ARG A 77 -3.51 -2.97 -11.49
C ARG A 77 -4.37 -1.75 -11.79
N THR A 78 -4.09 -0.61 -11.15
CA THR A 78 -4.89 0.61 -11.29
C THR A 78 -4.24 1.65 -12.22
N GLY A 79 -2.99 1.47 -12.60
CA GLY A 79 -2.20 2.46 -13.34
C GLY A 79 -1.83 3.69 -12.51
N GLN A 80 -2.04 3.67 -11.19
CA GLN A 80 -1.85 4.84 -10.33
C GLN A 80 -0.45 4.86 -9.69
N PHE A 81 0.18 6.03 -9.71
CA PHE A 81 1.41 6.26 -8.96
C PHE A 81 1.12 6.58 -7.49
N PHE A 82 1.92 6.01 -6.60
CA PHE A 82 1.81 6.20 -5.16
C PHE A 82 3.18 6.12 -4.48
N CYS A 83 3.26 6.55 -3.23
CA CYS A 83 4.43 6.36 -2.38
C CYS A 83 4.42 4.96 -1.77
N GLY A 84 5.35 4.11 -2.21
CA GLY A 84 5.47 2.72 -1.82
C GLY A 84 6.93 2.29 -1.66
N ARG A 85 7.17 1.11 -1.09
CA ARG A 85 8.52 0.52 -1.05
C ARG A 85 8.92 -0.07 -2.41
N GLY A 86 7.95 -0.35 -3.26
CA GLY A 86 8.12 -0.82 -4.63
C GLY A 86 6.78 -0.82 -5.36
N SER A 87 6.83 -1.01 -6.68
CA SER A 87 5.65 -1.16 -7.52
C SER A 87 4.87 -2.42 -7.15
N ILE A 88 3.55 -2.34 -7.23
CA ILE A 88 2.66 -3.49 -7.05
C ILE A 88 2.44 -4.10 -8.43
N PRO A 89 2.87 -5.36 -8.67
CA PRO A 89 2.64 -6.01 -9.96
C PRO A 89 1.14 -6.28 -10.19
N ALA A 90 0.78 -6.47 -11.46
CA ALA A 90 -0.52 -7.02 -11.79
C ALA A 90 -0.66 -8.40 -11.11
N LEU A 91 -1.86 -8.73 -10.61
CA LEU A 91 -2.06 -10.05 -10.03
C LEU A 91 -2.01 -11.07 -11.16
N GLU A 92 -1.04 -11.96 -11.12
CA GLU A 92 -1.03 -13.17 -11.92
C GLU A 92 -1.16 -14.36 -10.96
N CYS A 93 -2.22 -15.15 -11.18
CA CYS A 93 -2.40 -16.47 -10.61
C CYS A 93 -1.73 -17.48 -11.56
#